data_AF-A0A1L9RR25-F1
#
_entry.id   AF-A0A1L9RR25-F1
#
_cell.length_a   1.000
_cell.length_b   1.000
_cell.length_c   1.000
_cell.angle_alpha   90.00
_cell.angle_beta   90.00
_cell.angle_gamma   90.00
#
_symmetry.space_group_name_H-M   'P 1'
#
loop_
_entity.id
_entity.type
_entity.pdbx_description
1 polymer ?
#
loop_
_entity_poly.entity_id
_entity_poly.type
_entity_poly.pdbx_seq_one_letter_code
_entity_poly.pdbx_strand_id
1 'polypeptide(L)'
;MPPIGNAELNTAPLGTPSSHPGMALLGTGVVAEIAQAHIYNEAGTPVYTGPRAGTRIGKGVYMTEIAGQWRKPNSWYCQITAKYTEFQHTPKAWIPQYDSFGSLLWNGGEAAINRYIESLGHGWRPKYTIRLSELDEGAPKDENSILIPPALLEQNGGLLGLRAWCAPDVEEMGDNRADIGEWESVGGKRV
;
A
#
# COMPACT_ATOMS: atom_id res chain seq x y z
N MET A 1 31.70 28.89 35.36
CA MET A 1 30.96 27.64 35.08
C MET A 1 29.52 27.84 35.56
N PRO A 2 28.47 27.44 34.81
CA PRO A 2 28.45 26.78 33.50
C PRO A 2 27.69 27.60 32.41
N PRO A 3 27.79 27.18 31.12
CA PRO A 3 27.10 27.79 29.99
C PRO A 3 25.64 27.30 29.87
N ILE A 4 24.83 28.12 29.20
CA ILE A 4 23.43 27.85 28.82
C ILE A 4 23.42 26.59 27.95
N GLY A 5 22.81 25.53 28.47
CA GLY A 5 22.68 24.24 27.79
C GLY A 5 21.88 24.37 26.51
N ASN A 6 22.41 23.77 25.45
CA ASN A 6 21.69 23.48 24.23
C ASN A 6 20.40 22.74 24.59
N ALA A 7 19.26 23.26 24.14
CA ALA A 7 18.03 22.50 24.12
C ALA A 7 18.23 21.36 23.10
N GLU A 8 18.55 20.17 23.58
CA GLU A 8 18.41 18.94 22.81
C GLU A 8 16.93 18.84 22.42
N LEU A 9 16.67 19.07 21.13
CA LEU A 9 15.46 18.59 20.47
C LEU A 9 15.43 17.08 20.72
N ASN A 10 14.53 16.69 21.62
CA ASN A 10 14.28 15.32 22.00
C ASN A 10 13.61 14.61 20.81
N THR A 11 14.40 14.29 19.77
CA THR A 11 14.00 13.39 18.69
C THR A 11 14.09 11.98 19.25
N ALA A 12 13.08 11.59 20.03
CA ALA A 12 12.82 10.18 20.25
C ALA A 12 12.70 9.51 18.86
N PRO A 13 13.41 8.41 18.58
CA PRO A 13 13.22 7.69 17.34
C PRO A 13 11.78 7.20 17.33
N LEU A 14 11.01 7.63 16.33
CA LEU A 14 9.72 7.03 16.02
C LEU A 14 9.97 5.54 15.79
N GLY A 15 9.57 4.70 16.75
CA GLY A 15 9.80 3.26 16.69
C GLY A 15 9.22 2.64 15.42
N THR A 16 9.79 1.51 14.99
CA THR A 16 9.32 0.75 13.84
C THR A 16 7.80 0.50 13.95
N PRO A 17 6.99 0.90 12.94
CA PRO A 17 5.53 0.80 13.00
C PRO A 17 5.00 -0.61 13.26
N SER A 18 5.76 -1.65 12.92
CA SER A 18 5.38 -3.07 13.09
C SER A 18 5.25 -3.53 14.55
N SER A 19 5.69 -2.73 15.52
CA SER A 19 5.65 -3.09 16.95
C SER A 19 4.38 -2.61 17.69
N HIS A 20 3.44 -1.94 17.02
CA HIS A 20 2.24 -1.39 17.67
C HIS A 20 1.14 -2.46 17.83
N PRO A 21 0.69 -2.76 19.06
CA PRO A 21 -0.41 -3.70 19.28
C PRO A 21 -1.68 -3.25 18.53
N GLY A 22 -2.24 -4.14 17.71
CA GLY A 22 -3.47 -3.89 16.95
C GLY A 22 -3.29 -3.29 15.56
N MET A 23 -2.06 -3.16 15.06
CA MET A 23 -1.77 -2.74 13.68
C MET A 23 -1.46 -3.94 12.78
N ALA A 24 -2.03 -3.97 11.58
CA ALA A 24 -1.67 -4.87 10.49
C ALA A 24 -0.64 -4.21 9.57
N LEU A 25 0.36 -4.96 9.13
CA LEU A 25 1.19 -4.57 7.99
C LEU A 25 0.37 -4.76 6.71
N LEU A 26 0.11 -3.65 5.99
CA LEU A 26 -0.58 -3.71 4.70
C LEU A 26 0.40 -3.97 3.57
N GLY A 27 1.64 -3.55 3.74
CA GLY A 27 2.69 -3.77 2.77
C GLY A 27 3.86 -2.84 3.03
N THR A 28 4.90 -3.07 2.27
CA THR A 28 6.07 -2.20 2.19
C THR A 28 6.10 -1.65 0.78
N GLY A 29 5.78 -0.37 0.64
CA GLY A 29 5.81 0.33 -0.63
C GLY A 29 7.22 0.78 -0.95
N VAL A 30 7.74 0.43 -2.12
CA VAL A 30 8.84 1.23 -2.68
C VAL A 30 8.25 2.55 -3.16
N VAL A 31 8.66 3.64 -2.55
CA VAL A 31 8.36 4.96 -3.07
C VAL A 31 9.53 5.36 -3.95
N ALA A 32 9.37 5.11 -5.26
CA ALA A 32 10.38 5.39 -6.27
C ALA A 32 10.79 6.88 -6.35
N GLU A 33 10.08 7.78 -5.66
CA GLU A 33 10.41 9.22 -5.61
C GLU A 33 10.54 9.72 -4.17
N ILE A 34 11.74 10.20 -3.84
CA ILE A 34 12.11 10.81 -2.55
C ILE A 34 11.06 11.83 -2.07
N ALA A 35 10.56 12.67 -2.97
CA ALA A 35 9.56 13.70 -2.65
C ALA A 35 8.29 13.11 -2.01
N GLN A 36 7.80 11.97 -2.50
CA GLN A 36 6.61 11.36 -1.92
C GLN A 36 6.89 10.73 -0.54
N ALA A 37 8.08 10.16 -0.35
CA ALA A 37 8.47 9.59 0.94
C ALA A 37 8.47 10.68 2.03
N HIS A 38 8.98 11.87 1.71
CA HIS A 38 8.90 13.03 2.61
C HIS A 38 7.46 13.44 2.91
N ILE A 39 6.59 13.51 1.90
CA ILE A 39 5.17 13.83 2.11
C ILE A 39 4.51 12.81 3.05
N TYR A 40 4.82 11.51 2.91
CA TYR A 40 4.29 10.48 3.81
C TYR A 40 4.78 10.65 5.24
N ASN A 41 6.07 10.93 5.43
CA ASN A 41 6.66 11.14 6.75
C ASN A 41 6.11 12.39 7.43
N GLU A 42 5.93 13.49 6.69
CA GLU A 42 5.35 14.74 7.21
C GLU A 42 3.88 14.55 7.61
N ALA A 43 3.10 13.83 6.79
CA ALA A 43 1.70 13.56 7.09
C ALA A 43 1.50 12.41 8.10
N GLY A 44 2.52 11.58 8.33
CA GLY A 44 2.45 10.34 9.12
C GLY A 44 1.54 9.25 8.51
N THR A 45 1.13 9.40 7.25
CA THR A 45 0.13 8.56 6.58
C THR A 45 0.34 8.60 5.05
N PRO A 46 -0.05 7.58 4.28
CA PRO A 46 0.04 7.64 2.82
C PRO A 46 -0.88 8.73 2.23
N VAL A 47 -0.33 9.51 1.31
CA VAL A 47 -0.98 10.64 0.63
C VAL A 47 -1.04 10.39 -0.88
N TYR A 48 -2.22 10.50 -1.50
CA TYR A 48 -2.33 10.40 -2.95
C TYR A 48 -2.18 11.77 -3.60
N THR A 49 -1.07 11.98 -4.29
CA THR A 49 -0.70 13.23 -4.98
C THR A 49 -1.05 13.24 -6.46
N GLY A 50 -1.60 12.15 -6.98
CA GLY A 50 -1.96 11.99 -8.39
C GLY A 50 -1.50 10.65 -8.98
N PRO A 51 -1.91 10.35 -10.23
CA PRO A 51 -1.49 9.11 -10.88
C PRO A 51 0.02 9.15 -11.12
N ARG A 52 0.69 8.07 -10.72
CA ARG A 52 2.07 7.80 -11.12
C ARG A 52 2.09 6.95 -12.38
N ALA A 53 3.24 6.88 -13.05
CA ALA A 53 3.43 5.94 -14.14
C ALA A 53 3.02 4.52 -13.71
N GLY A 54 2.31 3.79 -14.57
CA GLY A 54 1.91 2.40 -14.31
C GLY A 54 0.68 2.23 -13.40
N THR A 55 -0.42 2.95 -13.63
CA THR A 55 -1.72 2.75 -12.95
C THR A 55 -2.45 1.49 -13.43
N ARG A 56 -1.80 0.33 -13.38
CA ARG A 56 -2.26 -0.91 -14.00
C ARG A 56 -3.62 -1.38 -13.49
N ILE A 57 -3.73 -1.46 -12.16
CA ILE A 57 -4.95 -1.76 -11.42
C ILE A 57 -5.69 -0.51 -10.93
N GLY A 58 -5.40 0.64 -11.56
CA GLY A 58 -6.12 1.89 -11.37
C GLY A 58 -5.38 2.93 -10.52
N LYS A 59 -6.12 3.90 -10.00
CA LYS A 59 -5.61 5.07 -9.28
C LYS A 59 -5.55 4.80 -7.80
N GLY A 60 -4.41 5.06 -7.18
CA GLY A 60 -4.24 4.96 -5.74
C GLY A 60 -2.79 4.98 -5.31
N VAL A 61 -2.58 4.66 -4.04
CA VAL A 61 -1.25 4.46 -3.47
C VAL A 61 -0.86 3.00 -3.69
N TYR A 62 0.23 2.80 -4.43
CA TYR A 62 0.79 1.50 -4.74
C TYR A 62 1.84 1.08 -3.72
N MET A 63 1.87 -0.22 -3.41
CA MET A 63 2.88 -0.87 -2.59
C MET A 63 3.13 -2.31 -3.04
N THR A 64 4.12 -2.95 -2.45
CA THR A 64 4.47 -4.36 -2.64
C THR A 64 4.36 -5.12 -1.33
N GLU A 65 4.34 -6.45 -1.39
CA GLU A 65 4.27 -7.28 -0.18
C GLU A 65 5.53 -7.20 0.68
N ILE A 66 6.69 -7.15 0.03
CA ILE A 66 7.99 -7.22 0.69
C ILE A 66 8.78 -5.94 0.39
N ALA A 67 9.55 -5.51 1.38
CA ALA A 67 10.44 -4.37 1.25
C ALA A 67 11.46 -4.61 0.15
N GLY A 68 11.57 -3.66 -0.77
CA GLY A 68 12.57 -3.73 -1.84
C GLY A 68 12.33 -4.81 -2.88
N GLN A 69 11.10 -5.32 -3.05
CA GLN A 69 10.74 -6.12 -4.24
C GLN A 69 10.89 -5.32 -5.55
N TRP A 70 10.74 -3.99 -5.48
CA TRP A 70 10.89 -3.11 -6.65
C TRP A 70 12.02 -2.07 -6.46
N ARG A 71 13.26 -2.53 -6.27
CA ARG A 71 14.40 -1.60 -6.05
C ARG A 71 14.67 -0.77 -7.30
N LYS A 72 14.86 0.53 -7.09
CA LYS A 72 15.52 1.40 -8.07
C LYS A 72 16.67 2.13 -7.38
N PRO A 73 17.71 2.52 -8.12
CA PRO A 73 18.75 3.39 -7.58
C PRO A 73 18.14 4.65 -6.95
N ASN A 74 18.60 5.02 -5.76
CA ASN A 74 18.14 6.20 -5.01
C ASN A 74 16.65 6.21 -4.59
N SER A 75 15.99 5.05 -4.54
CA SER A 75 14.64 4.93 -3.99
C SER A 75 14.61 5.09 -2.47
N TRP A 76 13.49 5.59 -1.96
CA TRP A 76 13.12 5.45 -0.55
C TRP A 76 12.12 4.29 -0.40
N TYR A 77 12.07 3.73 0.79
CA TYR A 77 11.21 2.62 1.15
C TYR A 77 10.25 3.08 2.22
N CYS A 78 8.99 2.71 2.10
CA CYS A 78 7.95 3.09 3.05
C CYS A 78 7.23 1.86 3.57
N GLN A 79 7.15 1.71 4.88
CA GLN A 79 6.24 0.77 5.52
C GLN A 79 4.88 1.44 5.70
N ILE A 80 3.81 0.77 5.26
CA ILE A 80 2.44 1.23 5.46
C ILE A 80 1.69 0.21 6.31
N THR A 81 1.14 0.68 7.42
CA THR A 81 0.32 -0.12 8.33
C THR A 81 -1.09 0.45 8.43
N ALA A 82 -2.04 -0.35 8.92
CA ALA A 82 -3.40 0.05 9.21
C ALA A 82 -3.86 -0.59 10.53
N LYS A 83 -4.99 -0.13 11.07
CA LYS A 83 -5.65 -0.84 12.17
C LYS A 83 -6.11 -2.21 11.70
N TYR A 84 -5.72 -3.25 12.42
CA TYR A 84 -5.97 -4.64 12.05
C TYR A 84 -7.46 -4.91 11.82
N THR A 85 -8.31 -4.48 12.75
CA THR A 85 -9.77 -4.69 12.68
C THR A 85 -10.38 -4.05 11.44
N GLU A 86 -10.08 -2.77 11.20
CA GLU A 86 -10.60 -2.04 10.02
C GLU A 86 -10.10 -2.67 8.71
N PHE A 87 -8.84 -3.10 8.71
CA PHE A 87 -8.25 -3.76 7.56
C PHE A 87 -8.91 -5.10 7.25
N GLN A 88 -9.16 -5.96 8.24
CA GLN A 88 -9.81 -7.26 8.02
C GLN A 88 -11.20 -7.12 7.39
N HIS A 89 -11.98 -6.14 7.85
CA HIS A 89 -13.33 -5.87 7.34
C HIS A 89 -13.34 -5.13 5.99
N THR A 90 -12.21 -4.57 5.57
CA THR A 90 -12.13 -3.85 4.30
C THR A 90 -12.06 -4.84 3.13
N PRO A 91 -12.95 -4.72 2.12
CA PRO A 91 -12.91 -5.57 0.93
C PRO A 91 -11.59 -5.50 0.18
N LYS A 92 -11.13 -6.65 -0.31
CA LYS A 92 -9.92 -6.79 -1.13
C LYS A 92 -10.26 -7.57 -2.38
N ALA A 93 -9.91 -7.05 -3.55
CA ALA A 93 -10.17 -7.72 -4.83
C ALA A 93 -8.85 -8.05 -5.52
N TRP A 94 -8.65 -9.32 -5.82
CA TRP A 94 -7.62 -9.77 -6.75
C TRP A 94 -8.05 -9.43 -8.18
N ILE A 95 -7.31 -8.55 -8.84
CA ILE A 95 -7.56 -8.09 -10.19
C ILE A 95 -6.66 -8.89 -11.14
N PRO A 96 -7.18 -9.88 -11.86
CA PRO A 96 -6.39 -10.59 -12.86
C PRO A 96 -6.12 -9.69 -14.07
N GLN A 97 -5.14 -10.06 -14.91
CA GLN A 97 -4.88 -9.34 -16.16
C GLN A 97 -6.09 -9.40 -17.09
N TYR A 98 -6.71 -10.58 -17.19
CA TYR A 98 -7.92 -10.83 -17.96
C TYR A 98 -9.02 -11.38 -17.06
N ASP A 99 -10.27 -10.99 -17.31
CA ASP A 99 -11.43 -11.61 -16.66
C ASP A 99 -11.73 -13.01 -17.25
N SER A 100 -12.74 -13.69 -16.70
CA SER A 100 -13.18 -15.02 -17.17
C SER A 100 -13.71 -15.04 -18.61
N PHE A 101 -14.01 -13.87 -19.18
CA PHE A 101 -14.49 -13.72 -20.56
C PHE A 101 -13.36 -13.28 -21.51
N GLY A 102 -12.12 -13.15 -21.02
CA GLY A 102 -10.96 -12.71 -21.80
C GLY A 102 -10.85 -11.20 -21.95
N SER A 103 -11.63 -10.40 -21.22
CA SER A 103 -11.52 -8.95 -21.25
C SER A 103 -10.29 -8.49 -20.48
N LEU A 104 -9.45 -7.67 -21.11
CA LEU A 104 -8.30 -7.05 -20.44
C LEU A 104 -8.77 -6.08 -19.35
N LEU A 105 -8.38 -6.34 -18.10
CA LEU A 105 -8.66 -5.48 -16.94
C LEU A 105 -7.49 -4.54 -16.66
N TRP A 106 -6.27 -5.08 -16.67
CA TRP A 106 -5.06 -4.31 -16.45
C TRP A 106 -4.87 -3.27 -17.55
N ASN A 107 -4.63 -2.02 -17.18
CA ASN A 107 -4.57 -0.88 -18.11
C ASN A 107 -5.87 -0.62 -18.91
N GLY A 108 -6.92 -1.42 -18.72
CA GLY A 108 -8.26 -1.21 -19.32
C GLY A 108 -9.03 -0.04 -18.70
N GLY A 109 -8.44 0.61 -17.70
CA GLY A 109 -8.99 1.78 -17.00
C GLY A 109 -9.92 1.44 -15.84
N GLU A 110 -10.26 2.45 -15.05
CA GLU A 110 -11.11 2.32 -13.86
C GLU A 110 -12.44 1.63 -14.13
N ALA A 111 -13.07 1.90 -15.28
CA ALA A 111 -14.40 1.36 -15.58
C ALA A 111 -14.40 -0.16 -15.73
N ALA A 112 -13.36 -0.76 -16.33
CA ALA A 112 -13.26 -2.21 -16.47
C ALA A 112 -13.05 -2.88 -15.11
N ILE A 113 -12.12 -2.33 -14.31
CA ILE A 113 -11.79 -2.83 -12.97
C ILE A 113 -12.99 -2.69 -12.02
N ASN A 114 -13.71 -1.57 -12.08
CA ASN A 114 -14.89 -1.34 -11.24
C ASN A 114 -15.99 -2.36 -11.52
N ARG A 115 -16.31 -2.58 -12.81
CA ARG A 115 -17.28 -3.61 -13.20
C ARG A 115 -16.87 -5.00 -12.74
N TYR A 116 -15.58 -5.33 -12.84
CA TYR A 116 -15.06 -6.60 -12.34
C TYR A 116 -15.27 -6.74 -10.83
N ILE A 117 -14.89 -5.74 -10.04
CA ILE A 117 -15.08 -5.76 -8.57
C ILE A 117 -16.55 -5.91 -8.21
N GLU A 118 -17.44 -5.18 -8.88
CA GLU A 118 -18.89 -5.29 -8.69
C GLU A 118 -19.42 -6.69 -9.05
N SER A 119 -18.84 -7.34 -10.07
CA SER A 119 -19.24 -8.68 -10.50
C SER A 119 -18.87 -9.79 -9.52
N LEU A 120 -17.97 -9.53 -8.55
CA LEU A 120 -17.62 -10.50 -7.51
C LEU A 120 -18.79 -10.83 -6.56
N GLY A 121 -19.91 -10.10 -6.65
CA GLY A 121 -21.17 -10.52 -6.03
C GLY A 121 -21.27 -10.28 -4.52
N HIS A 122 -20.31 -9.57 -3.93
CA HIS A 122 -20.25 -9.31 -2.48
C HIS A 122 -20.84 -7.95 -2.07
N GLY A 123 -21.49 -7.22 -2.99
CA GLY A 123 -21.94 -5.85 -2.75
C GLY A 123 -20.80 -4.85 -2.55
N TRP A 124 -19.57 -5.23 -2.94
CA TRP A 124 -18.38 -4.41 -2.79
C TRP A 124 -18.43 -3.16 -3.66
N ARG A 125 -17.92 -2.07 -3.12
CA ARG A 125 -17.88 -0.77 -3.77
C ARG A 125 -16.45 -0.52 -4.25
N PRO A 126 -16.19 -0.45 -5.56
CA PRO A 126 -14.81 -0.41 -6.08
C PRO A 126 -13.91 0.69 -5.50
N LYS A 127 -14.49 1.83 -5.12
CA LYS A 127 -13.74 2.94 -4.50
C LYS A 127 -13.30 2.67 -3.05
N TYR A 128 -13.89 1.68 -2.38
CA TYR A 128 -13.57 1.25 -1.01
C TYR A 128 -13.03 -0.18 -0.97
N THR A 129 -12.49 -0.66 -2.08
CA THR A 129 -11.94 -2.01 -2.21
C THR A 129 -10.46 -1.92 -2.52
N ILE A 130 -9.62 -2.45 -1.63
CA ILE A 130 -8.18 -2.59 -1.88
C ILE A 130 -8.00 -3.52 -3.08
N ARG A 131 -7.10 -3.17 -3.99
CA ARG A 131 -6.88 -3.95 -5.22
C ARG A 131 -5.53 -4.65 -5.15
N LEU A 132 -5.52 -5.92 -5.53
CA LEU A 132 -4.35 -6.77 -5.52
C LEU A 132 -4.08 -7.24 -6.94
N SER A 133 -2.82 -7.41 -7.32
CA SER A 133 -2.44 -8.06 -8.57
C SER A 133 -1.03 -8.60 -8.48
N GLU A 134 -0.60 -9.33 -9.50
CA GLU A 134 0.83 -9.57 -9.69
C GLU A 134 1.52 -8.26 -10.15
N LEU A 135 2.81 -8.16 -9.87
CA LEU A 135 3.60 -6.96 -10.13
C LEU A 135 3.90 -6.75 -11.62
N ASP A 136 4.10 -7.80 -12.40
CA ASP A 136 4.15 -7.78 -13.88
C ASP A 136 4.02 -9.17 -14.49
N GLU A 137 3.77 -9.23 -15.79
CA GLU A 137 3.82 -10.47 -16.56
C GLU A 137 5.26 -11.04 -16.48
N GLY A 138 5.41 -12.22 -15.86
CA GLY A 138 6.72 -12.86 -15.66
C GLY A 138 7.48 -12.42 -14.41
N ALA A 139 6.91 -11.57 -13.55
CA ALA A 139 7.42 -11.39 -12.20
C ALA A 139 7.37 -12.74 -11.44
N PRO A 140 8.30 -12.99 -10.50
CA PRO A 140 8.19 -14.13 -9.60
C PRO A 140 6.80 -14.17 -8.98
N LYS A 141 6.23 -15.38 -8.84
CA LYS A 141 4.85 -15.57 -8.35
C LYS A 141 4.57 -14.89 -7.01
N ASP A 142 5.59 -14.54 -6.24
CA ASP A 142 5.49 -13.92 -4.92
C ASP A 142 5.64 -12.40 -4.92
N GLU A 143 5.71 -11.77 -6.09
CA GLU A 143 5.74 -10.32 -6.25
C GLU A 143 4.34 -9.80 -6.58
N ASN A 144 3.66 -9.33 -5.55
CA ASN A 144 2.31 -8.79 -5.67
C ASN A 144 2.31 -7.28 -5.49
N SER A 145 1.47 -6.62 -6.28
CA SER A 145 1.12 -5.22 -6.15
C SER A 145 -0.14 -5.07 -5.33
N ILE A 146 -0.12 -4.12 -4.41
CA ILE A 146 -1.27 -3.72 -3.61
C ILE A 146 -1.55 -2.25 -3.92
N LEU A 147 -2.82 -1.93 -4.14
CA LEU A 147 -3.30 -0.57 -4.34
C LEU A 147 -4.34 -0.22 -3.27
N ILE A 148 -4.09 0.88 -2.56
CA ILE A 148 -5.07 1.54 -1.69
C ILE A 148 -5.78 2.65 -2.49
N PRO A 149 -7.09 2.52 -2.78
CA PRO A 149 -7.83 3.56 -3.48
C PRO A 149 -7.86 4.87 -2.69
N PRO A 150 -7.93 6.04 -3.37
CA PRO A 150 -7.91 7.33 -2.70
C PRO A 150 -8.98 7.50 -1.61
N ALA A 151 -10.17 6.91 -1.78
CA ALA A 151 -11.25 7.05 -0.80
C ALA A 151 -11.00 6.29 0.52
N LEU A 152 -9.98 5.42 0.58
CA LEU A 152 -9.55 4.75 1.81
C LEU A 152 -8.41 5.49 2.53
N LEU A 153 -7.87 6.57 1.94
CA LEU A 153 -6.81 7.36 2.56
C LEU A 153 -7.37 8.35 3.58
N GLU A 154 -6.63 8.55 4.67
CA GLU A 154 -7.03 9.42 5.77
C GLU A 154 -7.33 10.86 5.30
N GLN A 155 -6.54 11.39 4.35
CA GLN A 155 -6.76 12.73 3.78
C GLN A 155 -8.15 12.90 3.12
N ASN A 156 -8.79 11.80 2.73
CA ASN A 156 -10.09 11.77 2.05
C ASN A 156 -11.20 11.22 2.96
N GLY A 157 -10.97 11.14 4.27
CA GLY A 157 -11.93 10.61 5.25
C GLY A 157 -11.97 9.09 5.36
N GLY A 158 -10.94 8.39 4.85
CA GLY A 158 -10.75 6.97 5.11
C GLY A 158 -10.57 6.68 6.61
N LEU A 159 -10.96 5.49 7.04
CA LEU A 159 -10.98 5.10 8.47
C LEU A 159 -10.08 3.88 8.77
N LEU A 160 -9.21 3.51 7.84
CA LEU A 160 -8.29 2.38 8.00
C LEU A 160 -7.26 2.63 9.12
N GLY A 161 -7.09 3.88 9.56
CA GLY A 161 -6.06 4.26 10.52
C GLY A 161 -4.67 4.09 9.93
N LEU A 162 -4.51 4.47 8.65
CA LEU A 162 -3.26 4.26 7.92
C LEU A 162 -2.12 5.05 8.55
N ARG A 163 -0.96 4.42 8.64
CA ARG A 163 0.31 5.04 9.01
C ARG A 163 1.34 4.77 7.95
N ALA A 164 2.22 5.73 7.73
CA ALA A 164 3.37 5.57 6.86
C ALA A 164 4.63 5.98 7.60
N TRP A 165 5.70 5.22 7.35
CA TRP A 165 7.05 5.59 7.75
C TRP A 165 7.99 5.20 6.62
N CYS A 166 8.87 6.12 6.25
CA CYS A 166 9.77 5.97 5.13
C CYS A 166 11.23 6.24 5.50
N ALA A 167 12.13 5.43 4.94
CA ALA A 167 13.57 5.56 5.11
C ALA A 167 14.31 5.37 3.76
N PRO A 168 15.54 5.92 3.63
CA PRO A 168 16.35 5.74 2.43
C PRO A 168 16.95 4.32 2.32
N ASP A 169 17.08 3.61 3.45
CA ASP A 169 17.58 2.24 3.48
C ASP A 169 16.41 1.23 3.53
N VAL A 170 16.56 0.14 2.79
CA VAL A 170 15.60 -0.97 2.82
C VAL A 170 15.77 -1.83 4.07
N GLU A 171 16.98 -1.92 4.61
CA GLU A 171 17.26 -2.70 5.82
C GLU A 171 16.50 -2.14 7.04
N GLU A 172 16.27 -0.84 7.04
CA GLU A 172 15.45 -0.13 8.03
C GLU A 172 13.98 -0.58 8.05
N MET A 173 13.47 -1.17 6.97
CA MET A 173 12.10 -1.70 6.91
C MET A 173 11.95 -3.06 7.63
N GLY A 174 13.08 -3.73 7.89
CA GLY A 174 13.14 -5.12 8.36
C GLY A 174 12.56 -6.14 7.36
N ASP A 175 12.55 -7.40 7.77
CA ASP A 175 12.13 -8.53 6.92
C ASP A 175 10.61 -8.80 6.93
N ASN A 176 9.81 -7.78 7.26
CA ASN A 176 8.36 -7.97 7.39
C ASN A 176 7.70 -8.07 6.00
N ARG A 177 6.83 -9.07 5.85
CA ARG A 177 6.02 -9.29 4.65
C ARG A 177 4.54 -9.04 4.95
N ALA A 178 3.84 -8.34 4.06
CA ALA A 178 2.39 -8.39 4.01
C ALA A 178 1.97 -9.76 3.46
N ASP A 179 1.53 -10.65 4.34
CA ASP A 179 1.13 -12.00 3.99
C ASP A 179 -0.28 -12.01 3.37
N ILE A 180 -0.37 -11.64 2.09
CA ILE A 180 -1.66 -11.53 1.37
C ILE A 180 -2.41 -12.86 1.37
N GLY A 181 -1.71 -14.00 1.44
CA GLY A 181 -2.32 -15.33 1.49
C GLY A 181 -3.22 -15.54 2.69
N GLU A 182 -2.93 -14.85 3.80
CA GLU A 182 -3.66 -14.94 5.07
C GLU A 182 -4.71 -13.82 5.22
N TRP A 183 -4.90 -12.98 4.19
CA TRP A 183 -5.83 -11.86 4.27
C TRP A 183 -7.29 -12.30 4.14
N GLU A 184 -8.13 -11.82 5.05
CA GLU A 184 -9.58 -11.99 4.97
C GLU A 184 -10.23 -11.02 3.98
N SER A 185 -11.44 -11.37 3.56
CA SER A 185 -12.26 -10.58 2.62
C SER A 185 -11.59 -10.36 1.26
N VAL A 186 -10.81 -11.33 0.79
CA VAL A 186 -10.21 -11.35 -0.55
C VAL A 186 -11.15 -12.08 -1.52
N GLY A 187 -11.51 -11.42 -2.61
CA GLY A 187 -12.36 -11.97 -3.67
C GLY A 187 -11.68 -11.87 -5.03
N GLY A 188 -12.15 -12.67 -5.98
CA GLY A 188 -11.45 -12.91 -7.24
C GLY A 188 -10.52 -14.13 -7.15
N LYS A 189 -10.07 -14.62 -8.29
CA LYS A 189 -9.15 -15.77 -8.36
C LYS A 189 -7.76 -15.28 -8.73
N ARG A 190 -6.78 -15.69 -7.93
CA ARG A 190 -5.37 -15.73 -8.36
C ARG A 190 -5.27 -16.85 -9.40
N VAL A 191 -5.08 -16.44 -10.65
CA VAL A 191 -4.99 -17.33 -11.82
C VAL A 191 -3.53 -17.54 -12.20
#